data_AF-T0HWI6-F1
#
_entry.id   AF-T0HWI6-F1
#
_cell.length_a   1.000
_cell.length_b   1.000
_cell.length_c   1.000
_cell.angle_alpha   90.00
_cell.angle_beta   90.00
_cell.angle_gamma   90.00
#
_symmetry.space_group_name_H-M   'P 1'
#
loop_
_entity.id
_entity.type
_entity.pdbx_description
1 polymer ?
#
loop_
_entity_poly.entity_id
_entity_poly.type
_entity_poly.pdbx_seq_one_letter_code
_entity_poly.pdbx_strand_id
1 'polypeptide(L)'
;MNRDDTARTWQLVMVGDGLQRITANAQADMARLLDLDPAISHLTVEVDGTSVHVARDWPSDQMEEADRLIDRIAASGVSAIVVHDRNGKTPRRVTPSE
;
A
#
# COMPACT_ATOMS: atom_id res chain seq x y z
N MET A 1 -16.39 -22.37 4.87
CA MET A 1 -15.24 -21.49 5.14
C MET A 1 -14.38 -21.45 3.89
N ASN A 2 -14.47 -20.38 3.12
CA ASN A 2 -13.55 -20.08 2.04
C ASN A 2 -13.67 -18.57 1.79
N ARG A 3 -12.56 -17.85 1.90
CA ARG A 3 -12.19 -16.72 1.04
C ARG A 3 -10.91 -16.06 1.57
N ASP A 4 -9.84 -16.29 0.82
CA ASP A 4 -8.71 -15.38 0.67
C ASP A 4 -7.79 -15.19 1.89
N ASP A 5 -7.13 -16.28 2.29
CA ASP A 5 -5.79 -16.23 2.90
C ASP A 5 -4.71 -16.05 1.80
N THR A 6 -4.95 -15.15 0.84
CA THR A 6 -3.80 -14.55 0.18
C THR A 6 -3.23 -13.63 1.25
N ALA A 7 -2.20 -14.09 1.97
CA ALA A 7 -1.55 -13.30 3.01
C ALA A 7 -1.32 -11.90 2.45
N ARG A 8 -2.00 -10.89 3.01
CA ARG A 8 -1.90 -9.53 2.49
C ARG A 8 -0.43 -9.17 2.44
N THR A 9 -0.02 -8.63 1.30
CA THR A 9 1.33 -8.14 1.06
C THR A 9 1.64 -6.87 1.86
N TRP A 10 0.66 -6.34 2.58
CA TRP A 10 0.74 -5.17 3.44
C TRP A 10 -0.04 -5.41 4.73
N GLN A 11 0.25 -4.62 5.77
CA GLN A 11 -0.47 -4.61 7.05
C GLN A 11 -1.20 -3.28 7.29
N LEU A 12 -2.34 -3.32 7.98
CA LEU A 12 -3.10 -2.13 8.30
C LEU A 12 -2.40 -1.35 9.41
N VAL A 13 -2.01 -0.10 9.15
CA VAL A 13 -1.48 0.81 10.16
C VAL A 13 -2.54 1.85 10.48
N MET A 14 -2.78 2.05 11.78
CA MET A 14 -3.72 3.04 12.30
C MET A 14 -3.02 3.89 13.35
N VAL A 15 -3.11 5.21 13.22
CA VAL A 15 -2.46 6.18 14.11
C VAL A 15 -3.44 7.30 14.41
N GLY A 16 -3.57 7.65 15.68
CA GLY A 16 -4.40 8.77 16.10
C GLY A 16 -5.03 8.56 17.47
N ASP A 17 -5.77 9.55 17.92
CA ASP A 17 -6.52 9.46 19.16
C ASP A 17 -7.80 8.64 18.92
N GLY A 18 -8.16 7.75 19.85
CA GLY A 18 -9.39 6.97 19.77
C GLY A 18 -9.27 5.60 19.08
N LEU A 19 -8.06 5.07 18.88
CA LEU A 19 -7.83 3.71 18.36
C LEU A 19 -8.63 2.63 19.09
N GLN A 20 -8.77 2.76 20.41
CA GLN A 20 -9.54 1.87 21.27
C GLN A 20 -11.05 1.83 20.95
N ARG A 21 -11.55 2.82 20.20
CA ARG A 21 -12.95 2.89 19.77
C ARG A 21 -13.18 2.23 18.41
N ILE A 22 -12.11 1.92 17.68
CA ILE A 22 -12.21 1.21 16.41
C ILE A 22 -12.44 -0.27 16.69
N THR A 23 -13.57 -0.80 16.25
CA THR A 23 -13.90 -2.21 16.41
C THR A 23 -13.10 -3.09 15.44
N ALA A 24 -12.87 -4.35 15.80
CA ALA A 24 -12.18 -5.31 14.92
C ALA A 24 -12.88 -5.48 13.55
N ASN A 25 -14.22 -5.39 13.52
CA ASN A 25 -14.98 -5.44 12.27
C ASN A 25 -14.70 -4.21 11.41
N ALA A 26 -14.68 -3.00 12.00
CA ALA A 26 -14.33 -1.79 11.28
C ALA A 26 -12.89 -1.85 10.73
N GLN A 27 -11.95 -2.43 11.48
CA GLN A 27 -10.58 -2.66 10.99
C GLN A 27 -10.57 -3.60 9.78
N ALA A 28 -11.32 -4.71 9.84
CA ALA A 28 -11.42 -5.66 8.73
C ALA A 28 -12.05 -5.02 7.47
N ASP A 29 -13.10 -4.20 7.66
CA ASP A 29 -13.77 -3.50 6.57
C ASP A 29 -12.87 -2.42 5.95
N MET A 30 -12.13 -1.65 6.76
CA MET A 30 -11.13 -0.71 6.26
C MET A 30 -10.02 -1.42 5.50
N ALA A 31 -9.55 -2.57 6.00
CA ALA A 31 -8.53 -3.34 5.29
C ALA A 31 -9.05 -3.83 3.94
N ARG A 32 -10.28 -4.33 3.91
CA ARG A 32 -10.95 -4.77 2.68
C ARG A 32 -11.19 -3.61 1.70
N LEU A 33 -11.52 -2.42 2.18
CA LEU A 33 -11.66 -1.24 1.34
C LEU A 33 -10.33 -0.91 0.63
N LEU A 34 -9.21 -0.98 1.35
CA LEU A 34 -7.88 -0.73 0.81
C LEU A 34 -7.38 -1.84 -0.13
N ASP A 35 -7.87 -3.07 0.05
CA ASP A 35 -7.67 -4.16 -0.92
C ASP A 35 -8.45 -3.91 -2.22
N LEU A 36 -9.70 -3.44 -2.11
CA LEU A 36 -10.61 -3.24 -3.24
C LEU A 36 -10.25 -2.04 -4.12
N ASP A 37 -9.73 -0.97 -3.51
CA ASP A 37 -9.38 0.25 -4.23
C ASP A 37 -7.87 0.55 -4.13
N PRO A 38 -7.09 0.13 -5.14
CA PRO A 38 -5.68 0.46 -5.29
C PRO A 38 -5.40 1.92 -5.70
N ALA A 39 -6.35 2.85 -5.63
CA ALA A 39 -6.08 4.29 -5.69
C ALA A 39 -6.04 4.95 -4.29
N ILE A 40 -6.80 4.46 -3.30
CA ILE A 40 -6.84 5.04 -1.95
C ILE A 40 -5.52 4.88 -1.18
N SER A 41 -4.71 5.93 -1.08
CA SER A 41 -3.42 5.84 -0.36
C SER A 41 -3.58 5.73 1.16
N HIS A 42 -4.54 6.46 1.72
CA HIS A 42 -4.84 6.49 3.16
C HIS A 42 -6.31 6.87 3.38
N LEU A 43 -6.81 6.60 4.58
CA LEU A 43 -8.12 7.01 5.07
C LEU A 43 -7.93 7.89 6.31
N THR A 44 -8.82 8.85 6.48
CA THR A 44 -8.99 9.54 7.77
C THR A 44 -10.38 9.17 8.27
N VAL A 45 -10.44 8.60 9.47
CA VAL A 45 -11.67 8.14 10.11
C VAL A 45 -11.93 9.01 11.32
N GLU A 46 -13.10 9.64 11.37
CA GLU A 46 -13.53 10.43 12.51
C GLU A 46 -14.39 9.57 13.45
N VAL A 47 -14.04 9.56 14.73
CA VAL A 47 -14.78 8.84 15.77
C VAL A 47 -14.90 9.75 17.00
N ASP A 48 -16.12 10.10 17.39
CA ASP A 48 -16.44 10.93 18.56
C ASP A 48 -15.56 12.21 18.68
N GLY A 49 -15.37 12.90 17.56
CA GLY A 49 -14.57 14.15 17.50
C GLY A 49 -13.05 13.95 17.51
N THR A 50 -12.57 12.71 17.45
CA THR A 50 -11.14 12.36 17.27
C THR A 50 -10.90 11.79 15.88
N SER A 51 -9.70 11.99 15.34
CA SER A 51 -9.31 11.51 14.01
C SER A 51 -8.29 10.37 14.12
N VAL A 52 -8.54 9.30 13.38
CA VAL A 52 -7.63 8.17 13.18
C VAL A 52 -7.21 8.14 11.72
N HIS A 53 -5.91 8.25 11.48
CA HIS A 53 -5.31 8.05 10.17
C HIS A 53 -5.02 6.57 9.95
N VAL A 54 -5.43 6.06 8.80
CA VAL A 54 -5.32 4.65 8.43
C VAL A 54 -4.61 4.53 7.10
N ALA A 55 -3.61 3.66 7.00
CA ALA A 55 -2.85 3.46 5.78
C ALA A 55 -2.40 2.00 5.64
N ARG A 56 -1.87 1.67 4.46
CA ARG A 56 -1.21 0.40 4.20
C ARG A 56 0.27 0.55 4.50
N ASP A 57 0.80 -0.35 5.31
CA ASP A 57 2.23 -0.48 5.53
C ASP A 57 2.75 -1.68 4.76
N TRP A 58 3.73 -1.42 3.90
CA TRP A 58 4.35 -2.43 3.06
C TRP A 58 5.67 -2.83 3.72
N PRO A 59 5.89 -4.12 4.01
CA PRO A 59 7.16 -4.57 4.58
C PRO A 59 8.34 -4.14 3.69
N SER A 60 9.43 -3.67 4.30
CA SER A 60 10.61 -3.19 3.56
C SER A 60 11.17 -4.25 2.61
N ASP A 61 11.15 -5.54 3.00
CA ASP A 61 11.60 -6.65 2.15
C ASP A 61 10.82 -6.74 0.83
N GLN A 62 9.52 -6.41 0.84
CA GLN A 62 8.71 -6.41 -0.37
C GLN A 62 8.98 -5.18 -1.24
N MET A 63 9.31 -4.04 -0.65
CA MET A 63 9.75 -2.87 -1.39
C MET A 63 11.09 -3.13 -2.08
N GLU A 64 12.03 -3.77 -1.39
CA GLU A 64 13.33 -4.16 -1.98
C GLU A 64 13.17 -5.17 -3.11
N GLU A 65 12.29 -6.17 -2.95
CA GLU A 65 12.03 -7.14 -4.01
C GLU A 65 11.37 -6.49 -5.23
N ALA A 66 10.48 -5.51 -5.02
CA ALA A 66 9.91 -4.73 -6.12
C ALA A 66 10.97 -3.94 -6.89
N ASP A 67 11.92 -3.29 -6.20
CA ASP A 67 13.04 -2.62 -6.84
C ASP A 67 13.92 -3.61 -7.63
N ARG A 68 14.25 -4.78 -7.06
CA ARG A 68 15.00 -5.84 -7.77
C ARG A 68 14.29 -6.34 -9.02
N LEU A 69 12.97 -6.47 -8.98
CA LEU A 69 12.17 -6.86 -10.14
C LEU A 69 12.18 -5.78 -11.22
N ILE A 70 12.08 -4.51 -10.84
CA ILE A 70 12.19 -3.37 -11.76
C ILE A 70 13.56 -3.40 -12.47
N ASP A 71 14.64 -3.58 -11.72
CA ASP A 71 16.00 -3.66 -12.29
C ASP A 71 16.15 -4.85 -13.23
N ARG A 72 15.59 -6.02 -12.87
CA ARG A 72 15.60 -7.22 -13.72
C ARG A 72 14.86 -7.01 -15.03
N ILE A 73 13.70 -6.35 -15.00
CA ILE A 73 12.90 -6.04 -16.20
C ILE A 73 13.64 -5.00 -17.04
N ALA A 74 14.25 -3.98 -16.43
CA ALA A 74 15.05 -3.00 -17.16
C ALA A 74 16.24 -3.66 -17.87
N ALA A 75 16.89 -4.63 -17.21
CA ALA A 75 18.00 -5.39 -17.78
C ALA A 75 17.58 -6.40 -18.89
N SER A 76 16.29 -6.70 -19.06
CA SER A 76 15.81 -7.69 -20.03
C SER A 76 15.65 -7.15 -21.46
N GLY A 77 16.20 -5.98 -21.76
CA GLY A 77 16.06 -5.31 -23.06
C GLY A 77 14.84 -4.38 -23.18
N VAL A 78 14.14 -4.11 -22.08
CA VAL A 78 13.09 -3.08 -22.03
C VAL A 78 13.73 -1.70 -22.05
N SER A 79 13.35 -0.86 -23.03
CA SER A 79 13.97 0.47 -23.21
C SER A 79 13.73 1.42 -22.03
N ALA A 80 12.60 1.29 -21.33
CA ALA A 80 12.33 1.99 -20.09
C ALA A 80 11.10 1.45 -19.36
N ILE A 81 11.11 1.60 -18.03
CA ILE A 81 9.95 1.39 -17.14
C ILE A 81 9.57 2.75 -16.55
N VAL A 82 8.30 3.13 -16.64
CA VAL A 82 7.77 4.33 -15.98
C VAL A 82 6.89 3.89 -14.83
N VAL A 83 7.35 4.12 -13.61
CA VAL A 83 6.66 3.79 -12.37
C VAL A 83 5.90 5.02 -11.89
N HIS A 84 4.58 4.94 -11.90
CA HIS A 84 3.71 5.99 -11.38
C HIS A 84 3.51 5.76 -9.87
N ASP A 85 4.04 6.66 -9.05
CA ASP A 85 3.86 6.61 -7.62
C ASP A 85 2.42 6.98 -7.25
N ARG A 86 1.82 6.22 -6.32
CA ARG A 86 0.42 6.40 -5.91
C ARG A 86 0.15 7.72 -5.20
N ASN A 87 1.18 8.40 -4.66
CA ASN A 87 1.02 9.66 -3.93
C ASN A 87 1.17 10.90 -4.83
N GLY A 88 1.03 10.76 -6.16
CA GLY A 88 1.08 11.89 -7.08
C GLY A 88 2.48 12.49 -7.25
N LYS A 89 3.53 11.77 -6.81
CA LYS A 89 4.92 12.15 -7.13
C LYS A 89 5.17 11.97 -8.63
N THR A 90 6.14 12.73 -9.14
CA THR A 90 6.58 12.63 -10.53
C THR A 90 6.96 11.17 -10.83
N PRO A 91 6.46 10.58 -11.93
CA PRO A 91 6.74 9.19 -12.26
C PRO A 91 8.25 8.94 -12.34
N ARG A 92 8.71 7.84 -11.72
CA ARG A 92 10.12 7.41 -11.80
C ARG A 92 10.32 6.67 -13.12
N ARG A 93 11.17 7.19 -13.99
CA ARG A 93 11.61 6.47 -15.19
C ARG A 93 12.90 5.73 -14.88
N VAL A 94 12.90 4.41 -15.09
CA VAL A 94 14.07 3.54 -14.99
C VAL A 94 14.47 3.12 -16.41
N THR A 95 15.75 3.29 -16.73
CA THR A 95 16.35 2.81 -17.98
C THR A 95 17.43 1.78 -17.62
N PRO A 96 17.69 0.79 -18.48
CA PRO A 96 18.89 -0.04 -18.32
C PRO A 96 20.11 0.89 -18.23
N SER A 97 20.96 0.66 -17.24
CA SER A 97 22.26 1.33 -17.17
C SER A 97 23.06 1.00 -18.42
N GLU A 98 23.61 2.02 -19.09
CA GLU A 98 24.56 1.83 -20.21
C GLU A 98 25.78 1.00 -19.81
#